data_AF-B1LWL1-F1
#
_entry.id   AF-B1LWL1-F1
#
_cell.length_a   1.000
_cell.length_b   1.000
_cell.length_c   1.000
_cell.angle_alpha   90.00
_cell.angle_beta   90.00
_cell.angle_gamma   90.00
#
_symmetry.space_group_name_H-M   'P 1'
#
loop_
_entity.id
_entity.type
_entity.pdbx_description
1 polymer ?
#
loop_
_entity_poly.entity_id
_entity_poly.type
_entity_poly.pdbx_seq_one_letter_code
_entity_poly.pdbx_strand_id
1 'polypeptide(L)'
;MTDAGGFDLDGAAKSAHERDVLLRQIADALNIPVSIFRRPPGASAPRGPSAAECTALLNAFSRIEDPELRKECLALAERFSRT
;
A
#
# COMPACT_ATOMS: atom_id res chain seq x y z
N MET A 1 10.76 47.25 12.86
CA MET A 1 10.15 46.37 13.88
C MET A 1 9.42 45.29 13.09
N THR A 2 10.03 44.13 12.91
CA THR A 2 9.45 43.04 12.12
C THR A 2 9.14 41.93 13.09
N ASP A 3 7.85 41.76 13.36
CA ASP A 3 7.29 40.71 14.19
C ASP A 3 7.53 39.36 13.50
N ALA A 4 8.38 38.52 14.11
CA ALA A 4 8.67 37.20 13.61
C ALA A 4 7.55 36.27 14.09
N GLY A 5 6.61 35.96 13.19
CA GLY A 5 5.58 34.97 13.41
C GLY A 5 6.18 33.66 13.92
N GLY A 6 5.87 33.31 15.17
CA GLY A 6 6.20 32.03 15.75
C GLY A 6 5.52 30.92 14.96
N PHE A 7 6.33 30.07 14.32
CA PHE A 7 5.84 28.82 13.75
C PHE A 7 5.31 27.96 14.90
N ASP A 8 4.00 27.70 14.87
CA ASP A 8 3.26 26.93 15.87
C ASP A 8 3.62 25.43 15.77
N LEU A 9 4.84 25.10 16.19
CA LEU A 9 5.35 23.73 16.28
C LEU A 9 4.60 22.93 17.37
N ASP A 10 4.06 23.64 18.36
CA ASP A 10 3.30 23.06 19.46
C ASP A 10 1.94 22.51 19.00
N GLY A 11 1.26 23.17 18.05
CA GLY A 11 0.03 22.66 17.43
C GLY A 11 0.25 21.38 16.61
N ALA A 12 1.37 21.30 15.88
CA ALA A 12 1.74 20.11 15.11
C ALA A 12 2.10 18.91 16.02
N ALA A 13 2.80 19.17 17.14
CA ALA A 13 3.12 18.14 18.12
C ALA A 13 1.88 17.62 18.87
N LYS A 14 0.93 18.50 19.23
CA LYS A 14 -0.36 18.13 19.83
C LYS A 14 -1.19 17.24 18.90
N SER A 15 -1.30 17.61 17.63
CA SER A 15 -2.04 16.82 16.64
C SER A 15 -1.39 15.45 16.36
N ALA A 16 -0.06 15.36 16.42
CA ALA A 16 0.64 14.07 16.32
C ALA A 16 0.35 13.15 17.52
N HIS A 17 0.32 13.70 18.74
CA HIS A 17 -0.01 12.94 19.94
C HIS A 17 -1.46 12.43 19.93
N GLU A 18 -2.42 13.28 19.57
CA GLU A 18 -3.84 12.92 19.44
C GLU A 18 -4.04 11.80 18.39
N ARG A 19 -3.33 11.91 17.26
CA ARG A 19 -3.33 10.89 16.21
C ARG A 19 -2.76 9.55 16.71
N ASP A 20 -1.70 9.57 17.50
CA ASP A 20 -1.11 8.37 18.08
C ASP A 20 -2.07 7.69 19.08
N VAL A 21 -2.79 8.48 19.88
CA VAL A 21 -3.82 7.97 20.80
C VAL A 21 -4.94 7.28 20.01
N LEU A 22 -5.45 7.93 18.95
CA LEU A 22 -6.50 7.37 18.11
C LEU A 22 -6.06 6.08 17.41
N LEU A 23 -4.84 6.03 16.86
CA LEU A 23 -4.31 4.83 16.21
C LEU A 23 -4.17 3.66 17.18
N ARG A 24 -3.85 3.90 18.45
CA ARG A 24 -3.84 2.85 19.49
C ARG A 24 -5.25 2.33 19.75
N GLN A 25 -6.23 3.22 19.92
CA GLN A 25 -7.63 2.83 20.14
C GLN A 25 -8.18 1.97 18.98
N ILE A 26 -7.84 2.33 17.74
CA ILE A 26 -8.20 1.54 16.56
C ILE A 26 -7.49 0.17 16.58
N ALA A 27 -6.19 0.14 16.89
CA ALA A 27 -5.42 -1.10 16.97
C ALA A 27 -6.02 -2.07 18.00
N ASP A 28 -6.37 -1.55 19.18
CA ASP A 28 -6.99 -2.32 20.25
C ASP A 28 -8.38 -2.85 19.84
N ALA A 29 -9.20 -2.01 19.20
CA ALA A 29 -10.53 -2.41 18.73
C ALA A 29 -10.48 -3.50 17.65
N LEU A 30 -9.44 -3.50 16.81
CA LEU A 30 -9.23 -4.49 15.75
C LEU A 30 -8.44 -5.71 16.23
N ASN A 31 -7.96 -5.73 17.47
CA ASN A 31 -7.05 -6.74 18.02
C ASN A 31 -5.81 -6.98 17.15
N ILE A 32 -5.20 -5.89 16.67
CA ILE A 32 -3.99 -5.91 15.83
C ILE A 32 -2.89 -5.05 16.46
N PRO A 33 -1.59 -5.33 16.20
CA PRO A 33 -0.50 -4.49 16.68
C PRO A 33 -0.55 -3.06 16.08
N VAL A 34 -0.38 -2.03 16.91
CA VAL A 34 -0.31 -0.62 16.45
C VAL A 34 0.83 -0.36 15.45
N SER A 35 1.85 -1.22 15.42
CA SER A 35 2.94 -1.17 14.44
C SER A 35 2.46 -1.32 12.99
N ILE A 36 1.28 -1.90 12.75
CA ILE A 36 0.68 -1.99 11.40
C ILE A 36 0.41 -0.60 10.80
N PHE A 37 0.09 0.40 11.64
CA PHE A 37 -0.13 1.77 11.19
C PHE A 37 1.17 2.56 10.98
N ARG A 38 2.31 2.02 11.43
CA ARG A 38 3.62 2.65 11.27
C ARG A 38 4.22 2.19 9.95
N ARG A 39 4.08 3.01 8.91
CA ARG A 39 4.88 2.84 7.69
C ARG A 39 6.36 3.06 8.06
N PRO A 40 7.27 2.11 7.77
CA PRO A 40 8.69 2.34 7.96
C PRO A 40 9.11 3.59 7.15
N PRO A 41 9.81 4.57 7.74
CA PRO A 41 10.39 5.67 6.98
C PRO A 41 11.39 5.06 5.98
N GLY A 42 11.07 5.14 4.69
CA GLY A 42 11.89 4.52 3.62
C GLY A 42 11.33 3.22 3.03
N ALA A 43 10.17 2.73 3.49
CA ALA A 43 9.43 1.73 2.73
C ALA A 43 8.90 2.40 1.44
N SER A 44 9.70 2.33 0.37
CA SER A 44 9.19 2.41 -1.00
C SER A 44 7.93 1.56 -1.03
N ALA A 45 6.82 2.11 -1.52
CA ALA A 45 5.67 1.27 -1.84
C ALA A 45 6.20 0.06 -2.64
N PRO A 46 5.71 -1.16 -2.38
CA PRO A 46 6.10 -2.30 -3.19
C PRO A 46 5.88 -1.90 -4.65
N ARG A 47 6.94 -1.95 -5.46
CA ARG A 47 6.90 -1.74 -6.92
C ARG A 47 6.17 -2.92 -7.59
N GLY A 48 5.07 -3.35 -7.00
CA GLY A 48 4.18 -4.34 -7.57
C GLY A 48 3.25 -3.67 -8.57
N PRO A 49 2.63 -4.46 -9.45
CA PRO A 49 1.59 -3.96 -10.33
C PRO A 49 0.46 -3.34 -9.52
N SER A 50 -0.05 -2.23 -10.00
CA SER A 50 -1.28 -1.61 -9.52
C SER A 50 -2.47 -2.55 -9.69
N ALA A 51 -3.54 -2.32 -8.92
CA ALA A 51 -4.78 -3.09 -9.06
C ALA A 51 -5.38 -3.00 -10.48
N ALA A 52 -5.20 -1.85 -11.15
CA ALA A 52 -5.64 -1.66 -12.53
C ALA A 52 -4.87 -2.56 -13.51
N GLU A 53 -3.56 -2.68 -13.34
CA GLU A 53 -2.71 -3.57 -14.15
C GLU A 53 -3.07 -5.04 -13.93
N CYS A 54 -3.28 -5.47 -12.68
CA CYS A 54 -3.75 -6.82 -12.37
C CYS A 54 -5.12 -7.12 -13.01
N THR A 55 -6.04 -6.15 -12.96
CA THR A 55 -7.38 -6.30 -13.54
C THR A 55 -7.32 -6.41 -15.06
N ALA A 56 -6.49 -5.60 -15.72
CA ALA A 56 -6.28 -5.66 -17.16
C ALA A 56 -5.73 -7.03 -17.59
N LEU A 57 -4.75 -7.57 -16.86
CA LEU A 57 -4.19 -8.90 -17.13
C LEU A 57 -5.24 -10.02 -17.00
N LEU A 58 -6.03 -10.01 -15.93
CA LEU A 58 -7.09 -11.01 -15.72
C LEU A 58 -8.17 -10.93 -16.81
N ASN A 59 -8.57 -9.71 -17.20
CA ASN A 59 -9.54 -9.49 -18.27
C ASN A 59 -9.02 -9.93 -19.64
N ALA A 60 -7.73 -9.73 -19.92
CA ALA A 60 -7.12 -10.22 -21.15
C ALA A 60 -7.08 -11.75 -21.18
N PHE A 61 -6.68 -12.38 -20.06
CA PHE A 61 -6.59 -13.83 -19.95
C PHE A 61 -7.96 -14.53 -20.06
N SER A 62 -9.01 -13.95 -19.48
CA SER A 62 -10.36 -14.54 -19.52
C SER A 62 -11.00 -14.52 -20.91
N ARG A 63 -10.55 -13.65 -21.82
CA ARG A 63 -11.02 -13.57 -23.21
C ARG A 63 -10.43 -14.62 -24.12
N ILE A 64 -9.43 -15.37 -23.66
CA ILE A 64 -8.85 -16.47 -24.44
C ILE A 64 -9.81 -17.65 -24.35
N GLU A 65 -10.57 -17.93 -25.41
CA GLU A 65 -11.55 -19.02 -25.41
C GLU A 65 -10.88 -20.39 -25.37
N ASP A 66 -9.77 -20.56 -26.08
CA ASP A 66 -9.03 -21.81 -26.20
C ASP A 66 -8.36 -22.21 -24.86
N PRO A 67 -8.72 -23.37 -24.27
CA PRO A 67 -8.12 -23.85 -23.03
C PRO A 67 -6.64 -24.23 -23.16
N GLU A 68 -6.19 -24.71 -24.32
CA GLU A 68 -4.78 -25.05 -24.52
C GLU A 68 -3.93 -23.78 -24.64
N LEU A 69 -4.43 -22.77 -25.37
CA LEU A 69 -3.76 -21.47 -25.45
C LEU A 69 -3.65 -20.79 -24.07
N ARG A 70 -4.67 -20.92 -23.21
CA ARG A 70 -4.61 -20.45 -21.81
C ARG A 70 -3.49 -21.13 -21.01
N LYS A 71 -3.31 -22.45 -21.18
CA LYS A 71 -2.22 -23.19 -20.52
C LYS A 71 -0.85 -22.74 -21.01
N GLU A 72 -0.69 -22.51 -22.32
CA GLU A 72 0.55 -21.99 -22.89
C GLU A 72 0.89 -20.59 -22.36
N CYS A 73 -0.09 -19.69 -22.29
CA CYS A 73 0.10 -18.36 -21.71
C CYS A 73 0.53 -18.43 -20.23
N LEU A 74 -0.08 -19.33 -19.45
CA LEU A 74 0.29 -19.54 -18.05
C LEU A 74 1.73 -20.08 -17.93
N ALA A 75 2.07 -21.09 -18.73
CA ALA A 75 3.41 -21.66 -18.77
C ALA A 75 4.47 -20.61 -19.16
N LEU A 76 4.14 -19.69 -20.07
CA LEU A 76 5.02 -18.58 -20.44
C LEU A 76 5.27 -17.64 -19.26
N ALA A 77 4.20 -17.22 -18.55
CA ALA A 77 4.33 -16.35 -17.38
C ALA A 77 5.16 -17.01 -16.26
N GLU A 78 4.98 -18.31 -16.03
CA GLU A 78 5.77 -19.07 -15.05
C GLU A 78 7.26 -19.14 -15.41
N ARG A 79 7.62 -19.16 -16.71
CA ARG A 79 9.02 -19.13 -17.15
C ARG A 79 9.68 -17.80 -16.82
N PHE A 80 8.98 -16.68 -17.00
CA PHE A 80 9.48 -15.34 -16.65
C PHE A 80 9.52 -15.07 -15.14
N SER A 81 8.76 -15.83 -14.33
CA SER A 81 8.80 -15.71 -12.87
C SER A 81 10.02 -16.40 -12.23
N ARG A 82 10.72 -17.28 -12.95
CA ARG A 82 11.87 -18.05 -12.43
C ARG A 82 13.23 -17.44 -12.78
N THR A 83 13.24 -16.33 -13.49
CA THR A 83 14.41 -15.49 -13.80
C THR A 83 14.48 -14.31 -12.86
#